data_AF-A0A0R0G193-F1
#
_entry.id   AF-A0A0R0G193-F1
#
_cell.length_a   1.000
_cell.length_b   1.000
_cell.length_c   1.000
_cell.angle_alpha   90.00
_cell.angle_beta   90.00
_cell.angle_gamma   90.00
#
_symmetry.space_group_name_H-M   'P 1'
#
loop_
_entity.id
_entity.type
_entity.pdbx_description
1 polymer ?
#
loop_
_entity_poly.entity_id
_entity_poly.type
_entity_poly.pdbx_seq_one_letter_code
_entity_poly.pdbx_strand_id
1 'polypeptide(L)'
;MTPILCLELKIYGQWMSGGQRRLSKVANPTNHLSIVGNFVGALLGASMGLKEGPIFFFAIGLAHYTVMFVTLYQRLPTNETLPKELHPVFFLFVAAPSVASMAWANIQGSFDYGSRIAYFIALFLYFSLAVRINFFRGFTFSLAWWAYTFPMTGAAIATVRYSNRVTNPVTKTLCVILSLISTLIVIALLVSTILHGFVFRNLFPNDLAIAISYRKRRPQKKWLGLRYRSHDSKEIENYLKFVNSDKIDLEASAPLPNGTEDTPSI
;
A
#
# COMPACT_ATOMS: atom_id res chain seq x y z
N MET A 1 4.43 20.78 1.88
CA MET A 1 3.36 19.85 1.45
C MET A 1 3.39 19.56 -0.05
N THR A 2 3.70 20.53 -0.91
CA THR A 2 3.83 20.37 -2.37
C THR A 2 4.69 19.19 -2.86
N PRO A 3 5.91 18.93 -2.32
CA PRO A 3 6.71 17.80 -2.81
C PRO A 3 6.11 16.43 -2.43
N ILE A 4 5.42 16.34 -1.29
CA ILE A 4 4.73 15.13 -0.84
C ILE A 4 3.52 14.85 -1.75
N LEU A 5 2.72 15.89 -2.04
CA LEU A 5 1.62 15.80 -2.99
C LEU A 5 2.07 15.39 -4.38
N CYS A 6 3.14 15.98 -4.94
CA CYS A 6 3.64 15.59 -6.26
C CYS A 6 4.10 14.13 -6.30
N LEU A 7 4.71 13.65 -5.21
CA LEU A 7 5.19 12.29 -5.10
C LEU A 7 4.03 11.30 -4.98
N GLU A 8 3.00 11.65 -4.20
CA GLU A 8 1.74 10.93 -4.15
C GLU A 8 1.05 10.91 -5.52
N LEU A 9 0.86 12.07 -6.16
CA LEU A 9 0.25 12.16 -7.49
C LEU A 9 0.99 11.29 -8.52
N LYS A 10 2.32 11.23 -8.43
CA LYS A 10 3.16 10.40 -9.30
C LYS A 10 2.99 8.91 -9.00
N ILE A 11 2.97 8.52 -7.73
CA ILE A 11 2.74 7.12 -7.32
C ILE A 11 1.32 6.68 -7.71
N TYR A 12 0.31 7.51 -7.43
CA TYR A 12 -1.09 7.24 -7.74
C TYR A 12 -1.37 7.25 -9.25
N GLY A 13 -0.75 8.17 -10.00
CA GLY A 13 -0.78 8.17 -11.47
C GLY A 13 -0.20 6.87 -12.04
N GLN A 14 0.88 6.35 -11.45
CA GLN A 14 1.43 5.04 -11.83
C GLN A 14 0.52 3.87 -11.43
N TRP A 15 -0.22 3.99 -10.34
CA TRP A 15 -1.18 2.97 -9.89
C TRP A 15 -2.40 2.87 -10.81
N MET A 16 -2.88 3.99 -11.35
CA MET A 16 -3.99 4.03 -12.33
C MET A 16 -3.54 3.67 -13.76
N SER A 17 -2.32 4.01 -14.17
CA SER A 17 -1.83 3.80 -15.54
C SER A 17 -1.44 2.34 -15.87
N GLY A 18 -1.70 1.38 -14.98
CA GLY A 18 -1.83 -0.03 -15.38
C GLY A 18 -0.56 -0.79 -15.78
N GLY A 19 0.63 -0.47 -15.23
CA GLY A 19 1.88 -1.22 -15.47
C GLY A 19 2.17 -2.35 -14.45
N GLN A 20 3.43 -2.82 -14.36
CA GLN A 20 3.87 -3.85 -13.38
C GLN A 20 3.63 -3.50 -11.89
N ARG A 21 3.28 -2.23 -11.59
CA ARG A 21 2.90 -1.71 -10.27
C ARG A 21 1.39 -1.45 -10.14
N ARG A 22 0.54 -2.28 -10.75
CA ARG A 22 -0.91 -2.23 -10.53
C ARG A 22 -1.22 -2.31 -9.03
N LEU A 23 -2.20 -1.52 -8.60
CA LEU A 23 -2.74 -1.50 -7.23
C LEU A 23 -2.98 -2.89 -6.65
N SER A 24 -3.47 -3.81 -7.46
CA SER A 24 -3.63 -5.20 -7.07
C SER A 24 -2.29 -5.81 -6.64
N LYS A 25 -1.21 -5.70 -7.42
CA LYS A 25 0.08 -6.34 -7.08
C LYS A 25 0.87 -5.65 -5.94
N VAL A 26 0.58 -4.38 -5.63
CA VAL A 26 1.38 -3.54 -4.70
C VAL A 26 0.60 -3.04 -3.47
N ALA A 27 -0.69 -3.39 -3.34
CA ALA A 27 -1.47 -3.05 -2.15
C ALA A 27 -0.92 -3.78 -0.91
N ASN A 28 -0.27 -3.02 -0.04
CA ASN A 28 0.20 -3.44 1.29
C ASN A 28 -0.48 -2.56 2.34
N PRO A 29 -0.86 -3.05 3.54
CA PRO A 29 -1.34 -2.20 4.63
C PRO A 29 -0.41 -1.00 4.95
N THR A 30 0.88 -1.03 4.57
CA THR A 30 1.78 0.13 4.63
C THR A 30 1.30 1.32 3.79
N ASN A 31 0.51 1.10 2.74
CA ASN A 31 -0.06 2.17 1.92
C ASN A 31 -1.04 3.07 2.70
N HIS A 32 -1.57 2.59 3.84
CA HIS A 32 -2.34 3.44 4.76
C HIS A 32 -1.50 4.59 5.34
N LEU A 33 -0.17 4.50 5.37
CA LEU A 33 0.68 5.60 5.83
C LEU A 33 0.55 6.86 4.95
N SER A 34 0.42 6.71 3.62
CA SER A 34 0.19 7.86 2.72
C SER A 34 -1.20 8.47 2.97
N ILE A 35 -2.23 7.64 3.12
CA ILE A 35 -3.59 8.10 3.44
C ILE A 35 -3.62 8.86 4.77
N VAL A 36 -2.99 8.29 5.80
CA VAL A 36 -2.82 8.94 7.10
C VAL A 36 -2.08 10.27 6.94
N GLY A 37 -1.02 10.32 6.14
CA GLY A 37 -0.28 11.54 5.82
C GLY A 37 -1.17 12.64 5.26
N ASN A 38 -2.08 12.31 4.35
CA ASN A 38 -3.07 13.26 3.82
C ASN A 38 -4.03 13.78 4.89
N PHE A 39 -4.55 12.92 5.76
CA PHE A 39 -5.41 13.37 6.87
C PHE A 39 -4.65 14.20 7.91
N VAL A 40 -3.38 13.87 8.20
CA VAL A 40 -2.52 14.68 9.07
C VAL A 40 -2.23 16.04 8.41
N GLY A 41 -1.98 16.07 7.11
CA GLY A 41 -1.82 17.30 6.33
C GLY A 41 -3.05 18.18 6.40
N ALA A 42 -4.24 17.59 6.27
CA ALA A 42 -5.51 18.29 6.45
C ALA A 42 -5.68 18.83 7.88
N LEU A 43 -5.39 18.02 8.89
CA LEU A 43 -5.46 18.41 10.30
C LEU A 43 -4.55 19.59 10.63
N LEU A 44 -3.29 19.55 10.16
CA LEU A 44 -2.31 20.60 10.36
C LEU A 44 -2.69 21.87 9.61
N GLY A 45 -3.10 21.75 8.34
CA GLY A 45 -3.53 22.90 7.55
C GLY A 45 -4.76 23.60 8.16
N ALA A 46 -5.70 22.83 8.72
CA ALA A 46 -6.86 23.38 9.42
C ALA A 46 -6.45 24.11 10.71
N SER A 47 -5.46 23.58 11.41
CA SER A 47 -4.90 24.21 12.62
C SER A 47 -4.14 25.51 12.31
N MET A 48 -3.61 25.66 11.09
CA MET A 48 -2.99 26.89 10.60
C MET A 48 -4.00 27.93 10.09
N GLY A 49 -5.31 27.63 10.12
CA GLY A 49 -6.37 28.54 9.67
C GLY A 49 -6.56 28.62 8.15
N LEU A 50 -5.92 27.72 7.38
CA LEU A 50 -6.15 27.60 5.94
C LEU A 50 -7.54 27.00 5.70
N LYS A 51 -8.33 27.57 4.79
CA LYS A 51 -9.70 27.09 4.52
C LYS A 51 -9.74 26.00 3.44
N GLU A 52 -9.17 26.29 2.26
CA GLU A 52 -9.30 25.40 1.09
C GLU A 52 -8.27 24.25 1.08
N GLY A 53 -7.05 24.52 1.54
CA GLY A 53 -5.98 23.51 1.56
C GLY A 53 -6.35 22.24 2.34
N PRO A 54 -6.84 22.35 3.58
CA PRO A 54 -7.24 21.19 4.38
C PRO A 54 -8.34 20.35 3.75
N ILE A 55 -9.32 21.01 3.13
CA ILE A 55 -10.44 20.35 2.46
C ILE A 55 -9.92 19.53 1.27
N PHE A 56 -8.98 20.08 0.49
CA PHE A 56 -8.33 19.37 -0.61
C PHE A 56 -7.59 18.10 -0.14
N PHE A 57 -6.74 18.22 0.89
CA PHE A 57 -6.04 17.07 1.47
C PHE A 57 -6.99 16.02 2.05
N PHE A 58 -8.05 16.47 2.70
CA PHE A 58 -9.08 15.59 3.27
C PHE A 58 -9.82 14.81 2.17
N ALA A 59 -10.23 15.48 1.09
CA ALA A 59 -10.93 14.84 -0.03
C ALA A 59 -10.06 13.78 -0.72
N ILE A 60 -8.78 14.10 -0.98
CA ILE A 60 -7.82 13.14 -1.54
C ILE A 60 -7.64 11.96 -0.59
N GLY A 61 -7.42 12.22 0.70
CA GLY A 61 -7.29 11.17 1.72
C GLY A 61 -8.50 10.24 1.76
N LEU A 62 -9.72 10.78 1.69
CA LEU A 62 -10.97 10.03 1.76
C LEU A 62 -11.20 9.16 0.52
N ALA A 63 -10.94 9.69 -0.68
CA ALA A 63 -11.04 8.92 -1.92
C ALA A 63 -10.08 7.72 -1.90
N HIS A 64 -8.82 7.95 -1.51
CA HIS A 64 -7.81 6.91 -1.43
C HIS A 64 -8.07 5.91 -0.31
N TYR A 65 -8.58 6.37 0.83
CA TYR A 65 -9.01 5.50 1.92
C TYR A 65 -10.06 4.50 1.46
N THR A 66 -11.10 4.96 0.74
CA THR A 66 -12.18 4.08 0.25
C THR A 66 -11.63 2.99 -0.68
N VAL A 67 -10.78 3.36 -1.64
CA VAL A 67 -10.17 2.41 -2.58
C VAL A 67 -9.27 1.41 -1.85
N MET A 68 -8.42 1.86 -0.92
CA MET A 68 -7.55 0.98 -0.14
C MET A 68 -8.31 0.09 0.82
N PHE A 69 -9.34 0.60 1.48
CA PHE A 69 -10.17 -0.18 2.38
C PHE A 69 -10.80 -1.37 1.64
N VAL A 70 -11.48 -1.12 0.51
CA VAL A 70 -12.10 -2.19 -0.30
C VAL A 70 -11.05 -3.16 -0.83
N THR A 71 -9.97 -2.64 -1.42
CA THR A 71 -8.91 -3.47 -2.04
C THR A 71 -8.25 -4.39 -1.02
N LEU A 72 -7.98 -3.88 0.19
CA LEU A 72 -7.29 -4.65 1.21
C LEU A 72 -8.23 -5.66 1.86
N TYR A 73 -9.50 -5.31 2.09
CA TYR A 73 -10.52 -6.26 2.56
C TYR A 73 -10.71 -7.45 1.60
N GLN A 74 -10.65 -7.21 0.28
CA GLN A 74 -10.76 -8.27 -0.72
C GLN A 74 -9.50 -9.12 -0.86
N ARG A 75 -8.31 -8.58 -0.52
CA ARG A 75 -7.02 -9.26 -0.65
C ARG A 75 -6.54 -9.96 0.61
N LEU A 76 -6.94 -9.47 1.78
CA LEU A 76 -6.65 -10.06 3.09
C LEU A 76 -6.97 -11.57 3.17
N PRO A 77 -8.06 -12.09 2.58
CA PRO A 77 -8.35 -13.53 2.56
C PRO A 77 -7.49 -14.34 1.57
N THR A 78 -6.88 -13.69 0.57
CA THR A 78 -6.39 -14.34 -0.65
C THR A 78 -4.86 -14.27 -0.82
N ASN A 79 -4.20 -13.29 -0.21
CA ASN A 79 -2.74 -13.19 -0.24
C ASN A 79 -2.14 -14.05 0.87
N GLU A 80 -1.12 -14.84 0.52
CA GLU A 80 -0.30 -15.63 1.45
C GLU A 80 -0.07 -14.90 2.77
N THR A 81 -0.27 -15.62 3.87
CA THR A 81 -0.19 -15.12 5.25
C THR A 81 0.91 -14.08 5.38
N LEU A 82 0.51 -12.79 5.47
CA LEU A 82 1.42 -11.68 5.68
C LEU A 82 2.44 -12.09 6.76
N PRO A 83 3.76 -11.89 6.52
CA PRO A 83 4.78 -12.24 7.50
C PRO A 83 4.38 -11.68 8.86
N LYS A 84 4.47 -12.52 9.89
CA LYS A 84 3.97 -12.19 11.24
C LYS A 84 4.63 -10.93 11.83
N GLU A 85 5.72 -10.45 11.24
CA GLU A 85 6.36 -9.17 11.58
C GLU A 85 5.58 -7.91 11.15
N LEU A 86 4.63 -8.02 10.21
CA LEU A 86 3.80 -6.90 9.70
C LEU A 86 2.45 -6.75 10.43
N HIS A 87 2.24 -7.51 11.49
CA HIS A 87 1.10 -7.39 12.38
C HIS A 87 0.76 -5.95 12.85
N PRO A 88 1.74 -5.09 13.21
CA PRO A 88 1.49 -3.70 13.57
C PRO A 88 0.78 -2.88 12.48
N VAL A 89 0.98 -3.27 11.22
CA VAL A 89 0.48 -2.54 10.06
C VAL A 89 -1.04 -2.69 9.93
N PHE A 90 -1.65 -3.74 10.50
CA PHE A 90 -3.11 -3.84 10.59
C PHE A 90 -3.73 -2.74 11.45
N PHE A 91 -3.02 -2.25 12.46
CA PHE A 91 -3.56 -1.16 13.28
C PHE A 91 -3.61 0.16 12.50
N LEU A 92 -2.89 0.31 11.38
CA LEU A 92 -3.01 1.49 10.52
C LEU A 92 -4.42 1.66 9.91
N PHE A 93 -5.21 0.59 9.81
CA PHE A 93 -6.62 0.69 9.44
C PHE A 93 -7.45 1.49 10.45
N VAL A 94 -7.07 1.47 11.73
CA VAL A 94 -7.71 2.28 12.77
C VAL A 94 -7.20 3.72 12.73
N ALA A 95 -5.93 3.90 12.36
CA ALA A 95 -5.28 5.20 12.34
C ALA A 95 -5.94 6.18 11.36
N ALA A 96 -6.20 5.73 10.12
CA ALA A 96 -6.81 6.57 9.09
C ALA A 96 -8.16 7.20 9.51
N PRO A 97 -9.19 6.43 9.93
CA PRO A 97 -10.46 7.00 10.36
C PRO A 97 -10.34 7.81 11.67
N SER A 98 -9.42 7.45 12.57
CA SER A 98 -9.15 8.24 13.78
C SER A 98 -8.65 9.64 13.43
N VAL A 99 -7.66 9.75 12.55
CA VAL A 99 -7.12 11.05 12.11
C VAL A 99 -8.12 11.81 11.24
N ALA A 100 -8.87 11.12 10.37
CA ALA A 100 -9.93 11.75 9.60
C ALA A 100 -11.00 12.40 10.50
N SER A 101 -11.40 11.75 11.61
CA SER A 101 -12.36 12.32 12.56
C SER A 101 -11.87 13.64 13.17
N MET A 102 -10.57 13.69 13.51
CA MET A 102 -9.93 14.86 14.09
C MET A 102 -9.74 15.97 13.06
N ALA A 103 -9.32 15.62 11.84
CA ALA A 103 -9.13 16.55 10.74
C ALA A 103 -10.44 17.24 10.39
N TRP A 104 -11.53 16.48 10.25
CA TRP A 104 -12.87 17.03 10.00
C TRP A 104 -13.36 17.93 11.14
N ALA A 105 -13.10 17.53 12.39
CA ALA A 105 -13.51 18.34 13.55
C ALA A 105 -12.79 19.69 13.59
N ASN A 106 -11.51 19.72 13.18
CA ASN A 106 -10.74 20.96 13.07
C ASN A 106 -11.16 21.82 11.87
N ILE A 107 -11.49 21.22 10.72
CA ILE A 107 -11.99 21.95 9.54
C ILE A 107 -13.32 22.65 9.85
N GLN A 108 -14.25 21.94 10.48
CA GLN A 108 -15.58 22.46 10.82
C GLN A 108 -15.57 23.32 12.10
N GLY A 109 -14.50 23.26 12.90
CA GLY A 109 -14.42 23.89 14.23
C GLY A 109 -15.33 23.25 15.29
N SER A 110 -16.08 22.21 14.93
CA SER A 110 -16.98 21.49 15.83
C SER A 110 -16.98 19.99 15.57
N PHE A 111 -17.28 19.20 16.61
CA PHE A 111 -17.34 17.74 16.50
C PHE A 111 -18.73 17.29 16.03
N ASP A 112 -19.00 17.59 14.77
CA ASP A 112 -20.28 17.33 14.10
C ASP A 112 -20.45 15.85 13.70
N TYR A 113 -21.59 15.49 13.10
CA TYR A 113 -21.91 14.13 12.66
C TYR A 113 -20.83 13.51 11.76
N GLY A 114 -20.20 14.28 10.87
CA GLY A 114 -19.10 13.79 10.02
C GLY A 114 -17.91 13.23 10.82
N SER A 115 -17.47 13.96 11.86
CA SER A 115 -16.42 13.49 12.77
C SER A 115 -16.86 12.29 13.59
N ARG A 116 -18.12 12.24 14.01
CA ARG A 116 -18.69 11.11 14.77
C ARG A 116 -18.71 9.83 13.95
N ILE A 117 -19.11 9.89 12.68
CA ILE A 117 -19.13 8.72 11.78
C ILE A 117 -17.72 8.14 11.65
N ALA A 118 -16.73 8.97 11.34
CA ALA A 118 -15.33 8.53 11.24
C ALA A 118 -14.81 7.95 12.57
N TYR A 119 -15.18 8.57 13.70
CA TYR A 119 -14.84 8.07 15.03
C TYR A 119 -15.45 6.70 15.34
N PHE A 120 -16.74 6.49 15.05
CA PHE A 120 -17.39 5.19 15.28
C PHE A 120 -16.81 4.08 14.39
N ILE A 121 -16.45 4.40 13.14
CA ILE A 121 -15.72 3.47 12.26
C ILE A 121 -14.37 3.10 12.88
N ALA A 122 -13.61 4.09 13.36
CA ALA A 122 -12.33 3.84 14.03
C ALA A 122 -12.48 2.96 15.27
N LEU A 123 -13.49 3.24 16.10
CA LEU A 123 -13.77 2.50 17.33
C LEU A 123 -14.18 1.05 17.03
N PHE A 124 -15.03 0.85 16.03
CA PHE A 124 -15.44 -0.49 15.58
C PHE A 124 -14.25 -1.31 15.08
N LEU A 125 -13.38 -0.72 14.25
CA LEU A 125 -12.16 -1.38 13.77
C LEU A 125 -11.21 -1.67 14.93
N TYR A 126 -11.03 -0.72 15.85
CA TYR A 126 -10.20 -0.90 17.03
C TYR A 126 -10.65 -2.11 17.87
N PHE A 127 -11.93 -2.19 18.22
CA PHE A 127 -12.46 -3.33 18.98
C PHE A 127 -12.37 -4.64 18.19
N SER A 128 -12.64 -4.61 16.89
CA SER A 128 -12.52 -5.78 16.02
C SER A 128 -11.10 -6.35 16.01
N LEU A 129 -10.08 -5.48 15.98
CA LEU A 129 -8.68 -5.89 16.08
C LEU A 129 -8.33 -6.35 17.50
N ALA A 130 -8.85 -5.68 18.54
CA ALA A 130 -8.59 -6.03 19.95
C ALA A 130 -9.14 -7.43 20.31
N VAL A 131 -10.31 -7.83 19.79
CA VAL A 131 -10.86 -9.18 20.00
C VAL A 131 -9.96 -10.25 19.36
N ARG A 132 -9.30 -9.91 18.25
CA ARG A 132 -8.37 -10.81 17.55
C ARG A 132 -6.93 -10.73 18.07
N ILE A 133 -6.67 -10.13 19.24
CA ILE A 133 -5.31 -9.97 19.80
C ILE A 133 -4.56 -11.30 19.95
N ASN A 134 -5.28 -12.43 20.09
CA ASN A 134 -4.65 -13.74 20.22
C ASN A 134 -3.91 -14.19 18.93
N PHE A 135 -4.28 -13.64 17.77
CA PHE A 135 -3.57 -13.83 16.51
C PHE A 135 -2.19 -13.13 16.50
N PHE A 136 -1.98 -12.20 17.43
CA PHE A 136 -0.79 -11.35 17.53
C PHE A 136 0.17 -11.75 18.68
N ARG A 137 -0.15 -12.78 19.47
CA ARG A 137 0.70 -13.27 20.59
C ARG A 137 1.71 -14.30 20.09
N GLY A 138 2.95 -14.23 20.59
CA GLY A 138 3.99 -15.25 20.37
C GLY A 138 5.21 -14.83 19.54
N PHE A 139 5.45 -13.53 19.34
CA PHE A 139 6.56 -13.04 18.53
C PHE A 139 7.66 -12.38 19.35
N THR A 140 8.89 -12.48 18.84
CA THR A 140 10.04 -11.74 19.34
C THR A 140 9.85 -10.24 19.08
N PHE A 141 10.43 -9.42 19.97
CA PHE A 141 10.41 -7.98 19.81
C PHE A 141 11.08 -7.58 18.48
N SER A 142 10.41 -6.71 17.71
CA SER A 142 10.92 -6.13 16.47
C SER A 142 10.65 -4.64 16.46
N LEU A 143 11.54 -3.85 15.84
CA LEU A 143 11.39 -2.40 15.72
C LEU A 143 10.09 -2.00 15.02
N ALA A 144 9.53 -2.87 14.16
CA ALA A 144 8.24 -2.67 13.50
C ALA A 144 7.07 -2.46 14.47
N TRP A 145 7.18 -2.91 15.73
CA TRP A 145 6.14 -2.72 16.76
C TRP A 145 5.89 -1.24 17.09
N TRP A 146 6.82 -0.34 16.78
CA TRP A 146 6.59 1.10 16.89
C TRP A 146 5.39 1.58 16.06
N ALA A 147 5.02 0.87 14.99
CA ALA A 147 3.84 1.20 14.20
C ALA A 147 2.51 1.04 14.98
N TYR A 148 2.48 0.37 16.14
CA TYR A 148 1.32 0.36 17.03
C TYR A 148 1.07 1.72 17.69
N THR A 149 2.11 2.52 17.92
CA THR A 149 1.99 3.74 18.72
C THR A 149 1.05 4.75 18.08
N PHE A 150 1.15 4.97 16.77
CA PHE A 150 0.36 5.98 16.07
C PHE A 150 -1.16 5.66 16.05
N PRO A 151 -1.61 4.46 15.61
CA PRO A 151 -3.01 4.08 15.68
C PRO A 151 -3.61 4.12 17.08
N MET A 152 -2.86 3.62 18.08
CA MET A 152 -3.31 3.56 19.47
C MET A 152 -3.50 4.95 20.06
N THR A 153 -2.55 5.84 19.80
CA THR A 153 -2.61 7.23 20.24
C THR A 153 -3.70 8.00 19.49
N GLY A 154 -3.82 7.78 18.18
CA GLY A 154 -4.87 8.40 17.36
C GLY A 154 -6.28 8.05 17.85
N ALA A 155 -6.54 6.77 18.15
CA ALA A 155 -7.81 6.33 18.72
C ALA A 155 -8.07 6.93 20.11
N ALA A 156 -7.04 7.01 20.97
CA ALA A 156 -7.16 7.64 22.28
C ALA A 156 -7.51 9.13 22.17
N ILE A 157 -6.81 9.90 21.33
CA ILE A 157 -7.08 11.33 21.12
C ILE A 157 -8.48 11.55 20.54
N ALA A 158 -8.90 10.75 19.56
CA ALA A 158 -10.25 10.82 19.00
C ALA A 158 -11.32 10.57 20.08
N THR A 159 -11.07 9.61 20.98
CA THR A 159 -11.95 9.32 22.13
C THR A 159 -11.98 10.46 23.14
N VAL A 160 -10.84 11.09 23.44
CA VAL A 160 -10.77 12.29 24.30
C VAL A 160 -11.64 13.40 23.72
N ARG A 161 -11.51 13.67 22.42
CA ARG A 161 -12.32 14.69 21.71
C ARG A 161 -13.81 14.37 21.75
N TYR A 162 -14.18 13.09 21.60
CA TYR A 162 -15.56 12.65 21.70
C TYR A 162 -16.11 12.77 23.14
N SER A 163 -15.36 12.34 24.14
CA SER A 163 -15.73 12.41 25.56
C SER A 163 -15.92 13.84 26.06
N ASN A 164 -15.20 14.82 25.49
CA ASN A 164 -15.37 16.23 25.82
C ASN A 164 -16.68 16.82 25.26
N ARG A 165 -17.28 16.18 24.25
CA ARG A 165 -18.51 16.64 23.59
C ARG A 165 -19.74 15.90 24.09
N VAL A 166 -19.61 14.61 24.38
CA VAL A 166 -20.66 13.76 24.96
C VAL A 166 -20.17 13.28 26.31
N THR A 167 -20.52 14.01 27.36
CA THR A 167 -20.08 13.77 28.73
C THR A 167 -20.95 12.72 29.42
N ASN A 168 -20.77 11.45 29.02
CA ASN A 168 -21.37 10.30 29.69
C ASN A 168 -20.32 9.58 30.54
N PRO A 169 -20.72 8.90 31.64
CA PRO A 169 -19.78 8.11 32.42
C PRO A 169 -19.11 7.02 31.56
N VAL A 170 -19.84 6.41 30.63
CA VAL A 170 -19.32 5.41 29.69
C VAL A 170 -18.22 5.98 28.79
N THR A 171 -18.43 7.17 28.22
CA THR A 171 -17.44 7.79 27.30
C THR A 171 -16.20 8.26 28.03
N LYS A 172 -16.35 8.74 29.27
CA LYS A 172 -15.22 9.08 30.15
C LYS A 172 -14.41 7.83 30.53
N THR A 173 -15.07 6.75 30.93
CA THR A 173 -14.39 5.48 31.24
C THR A 173 -13.66 4.94 30.03
N LEU A 174 -14.30 4.95 28.85
CA LEU A 174 -13.69 4.52 27.59
C LEU A 174 -12.46 5.36 27.24
N CYS A 175 -12.54 6.68 27.42
CA CYS A 175 -11.42 7.60 27.23
C CYS A 175 -10.24 7.24 28.13
N VAL A 176 -10.46 7.06 29.43
CA VAL A 176 -9.42 6.70 30.39
C VAL A 176 -8.77 5.37 30.03
N ILE A 177 -9.57 4.36 29.69
CA ILE A 177 -9.07 3.03 29.30
C ILE A 177 -8.19 3.12 28.05
N LEU A 178 -8.66 3.76 26.98
CA LEU A 178 -7.90 3.85 25.73
C LEU A 178 -6.61 4.67 25.89
N SER A 179 -6.64 5.75 26.67
CA SER A 179 -5.44 6.53 27.02
C SER A 179 -4.44 5.71 27.85
N LEU A 180 -4.93 4.95 28.84
CA LEU A 180 -4.08 4.08 29.65
C LEU A 180 -3.42 2.98 28.79
N ILE A 181 -4.18 2.33 27.91
CA ILE A 181 -3.63 1.30 27.01
C ILE A 181 -2.57 1.91 26.08
N SER A 182 -2.85 3.09 25.49
CA SER A 182 -1.92 3.78 24.61
C SER A 182 -0.60 4.13 25.31
N THR A 183 -0.67 4.65 26.54
CA THR A 183 0.53 4.99 27.33
C THR A 183 1.32 3.76 27.74
N LEU A 184 0.65 2.69 28.20
CA LEU A 184 1.29 1.43 28.55
C LEU A 184 2.03 0.81 27.35
N ILE A 185 1.45 0.83 26.15
CA ILE A 185 2.13 0.32 24.95
C ILE A 185 3.37 1.14 24.61
N VAL A 186 3.29 2.47 24.67
CA VAL A 186 4.46 3.33 24.40
C VAL A 186 5.57 3.07 25.43
N ILE A 187 5.22 2.96 26.72
CA ILE A 187 6.17 2.66 27.78
C ILE A 187 6.79 1.28 27.57
N ALA A 188 5.99 0.25 27.30
CA ALA A 188 6.48 -1.11 27.08
C ALA A 188 7.42 -1.19 25.87
N LEU A 189 7.09 -0.50 24.78
CA LEU A 189 7.94 -0.42 23.59
C LEU A 189 9.23 0.34 23.86
N LEU A 190 9.16 1.45 24.59
CA LEU A 190 10.33 2.25 24.96
C LEU A 190 11.28 1.43 25.84
N VAL A 191 10.77 0.78 26.90
CA VAL A 191 11.56 -0.08 27.77
C VAL A 191 12.17 -1.25 26.98
N SER A 192 11.38 -1.91 26.12
CA SER A 192 11.87 -3.00 25.28
C SER A 192 12.96 -2.56 24.31
N THR A 193 12.82 -1.36 23.74
CA THR A 193 13.80 -0.74 22.83
C THR A 193 15.09 -0.41 23.58
N ILE A 194 15.00 0.19 24.76
CA ILE A 194 16.17 0.51 25.59
C ILE A 194 16.89 -0.78 26.00
N LEU A 195 16.15 -1.79 26.47
CA LEU A 195 16.73 -3.06 26.90
C LEU A 195 17.41 -3.79 25.72
N HIS A 196 16.77 -3.88 24.55
CA HIS A 196 17.37 -4.52 23.38
C HIS A 196 18.53 -3.71 22.77
N GLY A 197 18.48 -2.38 22.85
CA GLY A 197 19.48 -1.48 22.30
C GLY A 197 20.73 -1.39 23.16
N PHE A 198 20.56 -1.19 24.47
CA PHE A 198 21.67 -0.97 25.39
C PHE A 198 22.19 -2.25 26.04
N VAL A 199 21.32 -3.20 26.40
CA VAL A 199 21.73 -4.42 27.13
C VAL A 199 22.05 -5.56 26.18
N PHE A 200 21.14 -5.85 25.24
CA PHE A 200 21.31 -7.01 24.35
C PHE A 200 22.07 -6.72 23.05
N ARG A 201 22.27 -5.44 22.68
CA ARG A 201 22.86 -5.00 21.38
C ARG A 201 22.26 -5.70 20.14
N ASN A 202 21.05 -6.24 20.26
CA ASN A 202 20.35 -7.02 19.23
C ASN A 202 19.19 -6.22 18.63
N LEU A 203 19.23 -4.88 18.67
CA LEU A 203 18.16 -4.01 18.16
C LEU A 203 17.94 -4.19 16.64
N PHE A 204 18.96 -4.67 15.92
CA PHE A 204 18.91 -5.03 14.52
C PHE A 204 19.29 -6.51 14.32
N PRO A 205 18.42 -7.48 14.66
CA PRO A 205 18.70 -8.88 14.36
C PRO A 205 18.63 -9.19 12.84
N ASN A 206 18.12 -8.26 12.02
CA ASN A 206 17.81 -8.45 10.59
C ASN A 206 18.70 -7.65 9.62
N ASP A 207 19.86 -7.14 10.05
CA ASP A 207 20.79 -6.47 9.13
C ASP A 207 21.47 -7.45 8.13
N LEU A 208 21.16 -8.76 8.19
CA LEU A 208 21.48 -9.73 7.13
C LEU A 208 20.47 -9.73 5.97
N ALA A 209 19.23 -9.25 6.18
CA ALA A 209 18.26 -9.07 5.09
C ALA A 209 18.38 -7.69 4.42
N ILE A 210 18.93 -6.70 5.13
CA ILE A 210 19.24 -5.34 4.65
C ILE A 210 20.75 -5.14 4.40
N ALA A 211 21.58 -6.15 4.66
CA ALA A 211 22.79 -6.32 3.88
C ALA A 211 22.32 -6.43 2.44
N ILE A 212 22.45 -5.33 1.71
CA ILE A 212 22.60 -5.32 0.27
C ILE A 212 23.74 -6.31 0.04
N SER A 213 23.40 -7.59 -0.11
CA SER A 213 24.20 -8.47 -0.92
C SER A 213 24.25 -7.70 -2.22
N TYR A 214 25.34 -6.98 -2.42
CA TYR A 214 25.87 -6.73 -3.73
C TYR A 214 25.98 -8.13 -4.31
N ARG A 215 24.87 -8.64 -4.86
CA ARG A 215 24.86 -9.72 -5.80
C ARG A 215 25.59 -9.09 -6.96
N LYS A 216 26.93 -9.15 -6.89
CA LYS A 216 27.86 -8.78 -7.93
C LYS A 216 27.25 -9.42 -9.16
N ARG A 217 26.63 -8.61 -10.03
CA ARG A 217 26.20 -9.08 -11.34
C ARG A 217 27.46 -9.70 -11.90
N ARG A 218 27.50 -11.03 -11.95
CA ARG A 218 28.64 -11.73 -12.55
C ARG A 218 28.77 -11.12 -13.94
N PRO A 219 29.92 -10.51 -14.30
CA PRO A 219 30.12 -10.16 -15.68
C PRO A 219 30.06 -11.49 -16.43
N GLN A 220 29.06 -11.60 -17.30
CA GLN A 220 28.92 -12.71 -18.22
C GLN A 220 30.18 -12.71 -19.06
N LYS A 221 31.18 -13.49 -18.64
CA LYS A 221 32.38 -13.76 -19.42
C LYS A 221 31.88 -14.42 -20.70
N LYS A 222 31.80 -13.63 -21.77
CA LYS A 222 31.90 -14.12 -23.14
C LYS A 222 33.22 -14.89 -23.20
N TRP A 223 33.14 -16.20 -23.04
CA TRP A 223 34.20 -17.09 -23.49
C TRP A 223 33.63 -17.93 -24.62
N LEU A 224 34.14 -17.63 -25.80
CA LEU A 224 33.85 -18.29 -27.05
C LEU A 224 34.34 -19.74 -26.98
N GLY A 225 33.44 -20.65 -27.38
CA GLY A 225 33.72 -21.81 -28.23
C GLY A 225 34.52 -22.97 -27.63
N LEU A 226 33.86 -24.12 -27.48
CA LEU A 226 34.09 -25.25 -28.40
C LEU A 226 33.07 -26.38 -28.18
N ARG A 227 32.43 -26.79 -29.28
CA ARG A 227 32.15 -28.19 -29.65
C ARG A 227 31.06 -28.96 -28.87
N TYR A 228 29.80 -28.84 -29.31
CA TYR A 228 28.99 -30.02 -29.64
C TYR A 228 27.95 -29.66 -30.71
N ARG A 229 28.20 -30.14 -31.92
CA ARG A 229 27.33 -30.08 -33.11
C ARG A 229 26.58 -31.41 -33.16
N SER A 230 25.36 -31.36 -33.69
CA SER A 230 24.64 -32.48 -34.33
C SER A 230 23.55 -33.16 -33.48
N HIS A 231 22.29 -32.74 -33.67
CA HIS A 231 21.25 -33.61 -34.26
C HIS A 231 19.92 -32.86 -34.53
N ASP A 232 19.66 -31.75 -33.84
CA ASP A 232 18.29 -31.18 -33.77
C ASP A 232 17.92 -30.15 -34.86
N SER A 233 18.91 -29.61 -35.57
CA SER A 233 18.66 -28.54 -36.54
C SER A 233 18.08 -29.04 -37.88
N LYS A 234 18.22 -30.34 -38.19
CA LYS A 234 17.72 -30.91 -39.44
C LYS A 234 16.22 -31.21 -39.43
N GLU A 235 15.62 -31.47 -38.26
CA GLU A 235 14.18 -31.73 -38.17
C GLU A 235 13.36 -30.44 -38.32
N ILE A 236 13.83 -29.34 -37.73
CA ILE A 236 13.15 -28.02 -37.81
C ILE A 236 13.15 -27.48 -39.25
N GLU A 237 14.24 -27.69 -39.98
CA GLU A 237 14.37 -27.22 -41.37
C GLU A 237 13.51 -28.05 -42.35
N ASN A 238 13.31 -29.35 -42.07
CA ASN A 238 12.38 -30.19 -42.84
C ASN A 238 10.90 -29.83 -42.56
N TYR A 239 10.53 -29.51 -41.31
CA TYR A 239 9.17 -29.05 -40.99
C TYR A 239 8.81 -27.73 -41.67
N LEU A 240 9.76 -26.78 -41.72
CA LEU A 240 9.55 -25.49 -42.40
C LEU A 240 9.46 -25.63 -43.93
N LYS A 241 10.16 -26.61 -44.53
CA LYS A 241 10.03 -26.92 -45.97
C LYS A 241 8.67 -27.51 -46.33
N PHE A 242 8.10 -28.36 -45.48
CA PHE A 242 6.77 -28.96 -45.72
C PHE A 242 5.65 -27.91 -45.67
N VAL A 243 5.69 -27.01 -44.67
CA VAL A 243 4.65 -25.97 -44.49
C VAL A 243 4.65 -24.92 -45.61
N ASN A 244 5.79 -24.67 -46.26
CA ASN A 244 5.87 -23.67 -47.33
C ASN A 244 5.43 -24.21 -48.71
N SER A 245 5.45 -25.53 -48.92
CA SER A 245 5.00 -26.12 -50.20
C SER A 245 3.49 -26.03 -50.36
N ASP A 246 2.72 -26.25 -49.27
CA ASP A 246 1.24 -26.25 -49.32
C ASP A 246 0.62 -24.85 -49.52
N LYS A 247 1.40 -23.77 -49.35
CA LYS A 247 0.94 -22.39 -49.57
C LYS A 247 1.14 -21.87 -50.98
N ILE A 248 2.07 -22.45 -51.75
CA ILE A 248 2.42 -21.97 -53.09
C ILE A 248 1.39 -22.44 -54.14
N ASP A 249 0.69 -23.54 -53.88
CA ASP A 249 -0.27 -24.13 -54.83
C ASP A 249 -1.70 -23.56 -54.74
N LEU A 250 -1.99 -22.70 -53.75
CA LEU A 250 -3.32 -22.08 -53.55
C LEU A 250 -3.44 -20.64 -54.08
N GLU A 251 -2.32 -19.97 -54.41
CA GLU A 251 -2.33 -18.61 -54.99
C GLU A 251 -2.23 -18.56 -56.52
N ALA A 252 -2.05 -19.73 -57.19
CA ALA A 252 -1.89 -19.83 -58.65
C ALA A 252 -3.22 -19.99 -59.43
N SER A 253 -4.38 -19.66 -58.85
CA SER A 253 -5.69 -19.81 -59.50
C SER A 253 -6.57 -18.57 -59.35
N ALA A 254 -6.11 -17.42 -59.85
CA ALA A 254 -6.98 -16.30 -60.22
C ALA A 254 -6.29 -15.44 -61.31
N PRO A 255 -6.84 -15.33 -62.53
CA PRO A 255 -6.26 -14.49 -63.57
C PRO A 255 -6.66 -13.02 -63.41
N LEU A 256 -5.65 -12.14 -63.39
CA LEU A 256 -5.75 -10.70 -63.69
C LEU A 256 -5.86 -10.48 -65.21
N PRO A 257 -6.58 -9.45 -65.68
CA PRO A 257 -6.20 -8.75 -66.89
C PRO A 257 -5.62 -7.38 -66.52
N ASN A 258 -4.31 -7.22 -66.74
CA ASN A 258 -3.65 -5.90 -66.78
C ASN A 258 -3.99 -5.22 -68.11
N GLY A 259 -4.24 -3.91 -68.06
CA GLY A 259 -4.52 -3.08 -69.23
C GLY A 259 -3.28 -2.72 -70.04
N THR A 260 -3.53 -2.12 -71.20
CA THR A 260 -2.58 -1.29 -71.94
C THR A 260 -3.33 -0.22 -72.73
N GLU A 261 -2.65 0.92 -72.87
CA GLU A 261 -3.01 2.21 -73.43
C GLU A 261 -3.46 2.18 -74.90
N ASP A 262 -4.25 3.19 -75.31
CA ASP A 262 -3.94 4.07 -76.46
C ASP A 262 -5.08 5.09 -76.73
N THR A 263 -4.77 6.37 -76.62
CA THR A 263 -5.45 7.50 -77.33
C THR A 263 -5.04 7.49 -78.81
N PRO A 264 -5.76 8.07 -79.82
CA PRO A 264 -6.49 9.35 -79.75
C PRO A 264 -7.78 9.49 -80.62
N SER A 265 -8.36 10.69 -80.53
CA SER A 265 -9.42 11.35 -81.33
C SER A 265 -9.65 10.92 -82.79
N ILE A 266 -10.93 10.78 -83.19
CA ILE A 266 -11.72 11.68 -84.06
C ILE A 266 -13.21 11.40 -83.80
#